data_AF-A0A3M1P6T9-F1
#
_entry.id   AF-A0A3M1P6T9-F1
#
_cell.length_a   1.000
_cell.length_b   1.000
_cell.length_c   1.000
_cell.angle_alpha   90.00
_cell.angle_beta   90.00
_cell.angle_gamma   90.00
#
_symmetry.space_group_name_H-M   'P 1'
#
loop_
_entity.id
_entity.type
_entity.pdbx_description
1 polymer ?
#
loop_
_entity_poly.entity_id
_entity_poly.type
_entity_poly.pdbx_seq_one_letter_code
_entity_poly.pdbx_strand_id
1 'polypeptide(L)' 'MNSKPFLFSSIFWHYLNQRVFDRNSPLILDPHRFSRFYQVQYLERCFCRQYQPEERYRNQG' A
#
# COMPACT_ATOMS: atom_id res chain seq x y z
N MET A 1 -0.28 1.76 -26.15
CA MET A 1 -1.61 1.55 -25.54
C MET A 1 -1.44 1.55 -24.03
N ASN A 2 -1.91 2.61 -23.38
CA ASN A 2 -1.76 2.86 -21.93
C ASN A 2 -2.78 2.04 -21.14
N SER A 3 -2.46 0.79 -20.86
CA SER A 3 -3.29 -0.03 -19.96
C SER A 3 -2.77 0.14 -18.54
N LYS A 4 -3.42 1.02 -17.76
CA LYS A 4 -3.29 1.11 -16.29
C LYS A 4 -4.44 0.40 -15.53
N PRO A 5 -4.82 -0.87 -15.81
CA PRO A 5 -5.93 -1.49 -15.08
C PRO A 5 -5.52 -2.05 -13.70
N PHE A 6 -4.22 -2.25 -13.44
CA PHE A 6 -3.80 -3.12 -12.33
C PHE A 6 -3.84 -2.47 -10.94
N LEU A 7 -3.79 -1.14 -10.83
CA LEU A 7 -3.78 -0.45 -9.54
C LEU A 7 -5.18 -0.30 -8.94
N PHE A 8 -6.21 -0.18 -9.78
CA PHE A 8 -7.58 0.03 -9.33
C PHE A 8 -8.13 -1.18 -8.57
N SER A 9 -7.85 -2.38 -9.10
CA SER A 9 -8.18 -3.65 -8.45
C SER A 9 -7.55 -3.75 -7.05
N SER A 10 -6.25 -3.47 -6.93
CA SER A 10 -5.52 -3.62 -5.66
C SER A 10 -6.00 -2.66 -4.57
N ILE A 11 -6.31 -1.41 -4.92
CA ILE A 11 -6.83 -0.40 -3.99
C ILE A 11 -8.25 -0.76 -3.56
N PHE A 12 -9.08 -1.23 -4.50
CA PHE A 12 -10.45 -1.66 -4.21
C PHE A 12 -10.48 -2.86 -3.25
N TRP A 13 -9.60 -3.84 -3.45
CA TRP A 13 -9.46 -4.96 -2.51
C TRP A 13 -9.03 -4.51 -1.11
N HIS A 14 -8.12 -3.53 -1.01
CA HIS A 14 -7.72 -2.98 0.28
C HIS A 14 -8.82 -2.16 0.96
N TYR A 15 -9.66 -1.49 0.16
CA TYR A 15 -10.82 -0.77 0.65
C TYR A 15 -11.85 -1.74 1.26
N LEU A 16 -12.19 -2.82 0.53
CA LEU A 16 -13.10 -3.84 1.04
C LEU A 16 -12.56 -4.56 2.27
N ASN A 17 -11.24 -4.70 2.37
CA ASN A 17 -10.57 -5.36 3.49
C ASN A 17 -10.09 -4.38 4.58
N GLN A 18 -10.69 -3.18 4.65
CA GLN A 18 -10.40 -2.23 5.72
C GLN A 18 -10.64 -2.89 7.09
N ARG A 19 -9.74 -2.64 8.03
CA ARG A 19 -9.89 -3.11 9.41
C ARG A 19 -10.95 -2.27 10.11
N VAL A 20 -12.21 -2.71 10.04
CA VAL A 20 -13.40 -1.99 10.52
C VAL A 20 -13.36 -1.73 12.04
N PHE A 21 -12.58 -2.50 12.79
CA PHE A 21 -12.55 -2.47 14.26
C PHE A 21 -11.17 -2.14 14.86
N ASP A 22 -10.25 -1.57 14.07
CA ASP A 22 -8.93 -1.22 14.59
C ASP A 22 -8.96 0.18 15.21
N ARG A 23 -8.62 0.27 16.50
CA ARG A 23 -8.63 1.54 17.25
C ARG A 23 -7.63 2.56 16.69
N ASN A 24 -6.63 2.06 15.96
CA ASN A 24 -5.56 2.86 15.37
C ASN A 24 -5.80 3.19 13.89
N SER A 25 -6.83 2.61 13.25
CA SER A 25 -7.14 2.88 11.84
C SER A 25 -8.57 3.35 11.70
N PRO A 26 -8.82 4.66 11.51
CA PRO A 26 -10.18 5.16 11.29
C PRO A 26 -10.77 4.52 10.03
N LEU A 27 -12.00 4.01 10.14
CA LEU A 27 -12.74 3.50 9.00
C LEU A 27 -13.05 4.66 8.05
N ILE A 28 -12.57 4.57 6.81
CA ILE A 28 -12.82 5.57 5.77
C ILE A 28 -13.85 4.97 4.81
N LEU A 29 -15.08 5.47 4.86
CA LEU A 29 -16.20 5.01 4.00
C LEU A 29 -16.25 5.69 2.64
N ASP A 30 -15.45 6.74 2.43
CA ASP A 30 -15.34 7.41 1.14
C ASP A 30 -14.21 6.76 0.32
N PRO A 31 -14.52 6.10 -0.82
CA PRO A 31 -13.51 5.34 -1.57
C PRO A 31 -12.46 6.24 -2.23
N HIS A 32 -12.80 7.49 -2.59
CA HIS A 32 -11.84 8.44 -3.14
C HIS A 32 -10.83 8.89 -2.08
N ARG A 33 -11.31 9.17 -0.87
CA ARG A 33 -10.50 9.52 0.29
C ARG A 33 -9.62 8.35 0.71
N PHE A 34 -10.15 7.13 0.72
CA PHE A 34 -9.37 5.93 1.01
C PHE A 34 -8.24 5.74 -0.01
N SER A 35 -8.53 5.87 -1.31
CA SER A 35 -7.53 5.70 -2.37
C SER A 35 -6.34 6.66 -2.20
N ARG A 36 -6.61 7.95 -1.93
CA ARG A 36 -5.55 8.94 -1.66
C ARG A 36 -4.76 8.59 -0.41
N PHE A 37 -5.44 8.23 0.67
CA PHE A 37 -4.80 7.88 1.94
C PHE A 37 -3.92 6.63 1.82
N TYR A 38 -4.42 5.60 1.13
CA TYR A 38 -3.70 4.36 0.86
C TYR A 38 -2.44 4.59 0.02
N GLN A 39 -2.52 5.46 -0.99
CA GLN A 39 -1.36 5.84 -1.79
C GLN A 39 -0.27 6.55 -0.98
N VAL A 40 -0.66 7.48 -0.09
CA VAL A 40 0.29 8.16 0.79
C VAL A 40 0.96 7.17 1.73
N GLN A 41 0.20 6.31 2.42
CA GLN A 41 0.78 5.29 3.29
C GLN A 41 1.70 4.32 2.54
N TYR A 42 1.35 3.97 1.31
CA TYR A 42 2.19 3.11 0.48
C TYR A 42 3.53 3.78 0.16
N LEU A 43 3.50 5.05 -0.23
CA LEU A 43 4.71 5.85 -0.48
C LEU A 43 5.55 6.01 0.79
N GLU A 44 4.93 6.28 1.94
CA GLU A 44 5.63 6.34 3.23
C GLU A 44 6.33 5.02 3.56
N ARG A 45 5.67 3.88 3.35
CA ARG A 45 6.29 2.55 3.56
C ARG A 45 7.45 2.30 2.61
N CYS A 46 7.33 2.70 1.34
CA CYS A 46 8.41 2.64 0.37
C CYS A 46 9.58 3.54 0.76
N PHE A 47 9.29 4.72 1.32
CA PHE A 47 10.29 5.68 1.75
C PHE A 47 11.00 5.24 3.04
N CYS A 48 10.26 4.66 3.99
CA CYS A 48 10.79 4.09 5.23
C CYS A 48 11.55 2.77 5.02
N ARG A 49 11.33 2.07 3.90
CA ARG A 49 12.24 1.01 3.47
C ARG A 49 13.56 1.66 3.06
N GLN A 50 14.50 1.75 3.99
CA GLN A 50 15.90 1.90 3.64
C GLN A 50 16.23 0.75 2.67
N TYR A 51 16.61 1.11 1.45
CA TYR A 51 17.11 0.16 0.48
C TYR A 51 18.32 -0.56 1.10
N GLN A 52 18.17 -1.83 1.45
CA GLN A 52 19.24 -2.69 1.97
C GLN A 52 19.71 -3.62 0.84
N PRO A 53 20.63 -3.19 -0.03
CA PRO A 53 21.17 -4.04 -1.10
C PRO A 53 22.03 -5.18 -0.56
N GLU A 54 22.54 -5.06 0.66
CA GLU A 54 23.56 -5.93 1.26
C GLU A 54 23.09 -7.36 1.59
N GLU A 55 21.79 -7.58 1.82
CA GLU A 55 21.26 -8.93 2.12
C GLU A 55 21.08 -9.79 0.86
N ARG A 56 21.06 -9.17 -0.32
CA ARG A 56 20.86 -9.89 -1.59
C ARG A 56 22.08 -10.68 -2.03
N TYR A 57 23.28 -10.27 -1.60
CA TYR A 57 24.54 -10.90 -1.94
C TYR A 57 25.05 -11.88 -0.86
N ARG A 58 24.58 -11.75 0.39
CA ARG A 58 25.05 -12.59 1.51
C ARG A 58 24.46 -14.00 1.54
N ASN A 59 23.37 -14.26 0.81
CA ASN A 59 22.72 -15.57 0.73
C ASN A 59 23.08 -16.35 -0.55
N GLN A 60 24.12 -15.92 -1.27
CA GLN A 60 24.65 -16.62 -2.46
C GLN A 60 26.10 -17.11 -2.28
N GLY A 61 26.61 -17.15 -1.04
CA GLY A 61 27.93 -17.69 -0.69
C GLY A 61 27.81 -18.94 0.17
#